data_AF-A0A947JGM0-F1
#
_entry.id   AF-A0A947JGM0-F1
#
_cell.length_a   1.000
_cell.length_b   1.000
_cell.length_c   1.000
_cell.angle_alpha   90.00
_cell.angle_beta   90.00
_cell.angle_gamma   90.00
#
_symmetry.space_group_name_H-M   'P 1'
#
loop_
_entity.id
_entity.type
_entity.pdbx_description
1 polymer ?
#
loop_
_entity_poly.entity_id
_entity_poly.type
_entity_poly.pdbx_seq_one_letter_code
_entity_poly.pdbx_strand_id
1 'polypeptide(L)' 'ISSNETITLLSAIRLGVDLGVVKNLDRRMVNELFILTQPAHLQKLEGKVLNANERDIKRADLIREKIK' A
#
# COMPACT_ATOMS: atom_id res chain seq x y z
N ILE A 1 7.05 -3.53 -6.03
CA ILE A 1 7.48 -2.65 -4.92
C ILE A 1 7.59 -3.48 -3.65
N SER A 2 8.71 -3.39 -2.94
CA SER A 2 8.94 -4.20 -1.74
C SER A 2 8.08 -3.74 -0.55
N SER A 3 7.95 -4.58 0.48
CA SER A 3 7.23 -4.21 1.72
C SER A 3 7.87 -2.99 2.40
N ASN A 4 9.19 -2.97 2.54
CA ASN A 4 9.90 -1.89 3.22
C ASN A 4 9.75 -0.56 2.47
N GLU A 5 9.96 -0.60 1.15
CA GLU A 5 9.78 0.56 0.29
C GLU A 5 8.35 1.11 0.36
N THR A 6 7.35 0.22 0.41
CA THR A 6 5.94 0.61 0.57
C THR A 6 5.70 1.33 1.89
N ILE A 7 6.23 0.81 3.00
CA ILE A 7 6.08 1.45 4.32
C ILE A 7 6.71 2.85 4.31
N THR A 8 7.92 2.98 3.76
CA THR A 8 8.61 4.27 3.65
C THR A 8 7.79 5.28 2.83
N LEU A 9 7.32 4.89 1.65
CA LEU A 9 6.57 5.80 0.77
C LEU A 9 5.18 6.15 1.32
N LEU A 10 4.44 5.18 1.87
CA LEU A 10 3.15 5.48 2.51
C LEU A 10 3.30 6.37 3.74
N SER A 11 4.42 6.27 4.46
CA SER A 11 4.72 7.16 5.60
C SER A 11 4.95 8.60 5.12
N ALA A 12 5.70 8.78 4.03
CA ALA A 12 5.89 10.09 3.42
C ALA A 12 4.58 10.69 2.89
N ILE A 13 3.75 9.88 2.23
CA ILE A 13 2.42 10.30 1.76
C ILE A 13 1.53 10.70 2.94
N ARG A 14 1.47 9.90 4.00
CA ARG A 14 0.69 10.20 5.20
C ARG A 14 1.11 11.53 5.82
N LEU A 15 2.42 11.77 5.93
CA LEU A 15 2.94 13.05 6.41
C LEU A 15 2.52 14.20 5.47
N GLY A 16 2.62 14.01 4.16
CA GLY A 16 2.18 15.00 3.17
C GLY A 16 0.69 15.33 3.27
N VAL A 17 -0.16 14.34 3.56
CA VAL A 17 -1.60 14.54 3.83
C VAL A 17 -1.80 15.30 5.14
N ASP A 18 -1.14 14.88 6.22
CA ASP A 18 -1.25 15.51 7.54
C ASP A 18 -0.75 16.97 7.52
N LEU A 19 0.21 17.31 6.66
CA LEU A 19 0.71 18.68 6.43
C LEU A 19 -0.11 19.49 5.40
N GLY A 20 -1.12 18.89 4.75
CA GLY A 20 -1.93 19.55 3.72
C GLY A 20 -1.21 19.80 2.39
N VAL A 21 -0.03 19.20 2.17
CA VAL A 21 0.71 19.23 0.90
C VAL A 21 0.02 18.34 -0.13
N VAL A 22 -0.47 17.16 0.30
CA VAL A 22 -1.25 16.23 -0.51
C VAL A 22 -2.73 16.43 -0.18
N LYS A 23 -3.47 17.08 -1.07
CA LYS A 23 -4.85 17.52 -0.81
C LYS A 23 -5.95 16.57 -1.28
N ASN A 24 -5.64 15.68 -2.22
CA ASN A 24 -6.63 14.85 -2.91
C ASN A 24 -6.59 13.37 -2.46
N LEU A 25 -6.07 13.11 -1.26
CA LEU A 25 -5.93 11.75 -0.76
C LEU A 25 -6.51 11.66 0.66
N ASP A 26 -7.43 10.71 0.87
CA ASP A 26 -7.99 10.47 2.20
C ASP A 26 -6.96 9.76 3.09
N ARG A 27 -6.73 10.30 4.28
CA ARG A 27 -5.91 9.68 5.32
C ARG A 27 -6.35 8.25 5.64
N ARG A 28 -7.66 7.96 5.60
CA ARG A 28 -8.20 6.62 5.84
C ARG A 28 -7.72 5.62 4.79
N MET A 29 -7.72 6.01 3.52
CA MET A 29 -7.20 5.20 2.42
C MET A 29 -5.72 4.86 2.63
N VAL A 30 -4.91 5.84 3.05
CA VAL A 30 -3.48 5.60 3.34
C VAL A 30 -3.31 4.59 4.48
N ASN A 31 -4.12 4.70 5.54
CA ASN A 31 -4.11 3.75 6.66
C ASN A 31 -4.53 2.34 6.23
N GLU A 32 -5.55 2.22 5.36
CA GLU A 32 -5.95 0.94 4.79
C GLU A 32 -4.81 0.30 3.96
N LEU A 33 -4.11 1.09 3.16
CA LEU A 33 -2.98 0.60 2.37
C LEU A 33 -1.87 0.02 3.24
N PHE A 34 -1.60 0.56 4.43
CA PHE A 34 -0.62 -0.03 5.36
C PHE A 34 -0.98 -1.46 5.80
N ILE A 35 -2.27 -1.79 5.86
CA ILE A 35 -2.75 -3.12 6.27
C ILE A 35 -2.81 -4.04 5.06
N LEU A 36 -3.46 -3.59 3.98
CA LEU A 36 -3.73 -4.43 2.82
C LEU A 36 -2.45 -4.82 2.05
N THR A 37 -1.40 -4.00 2.12
CA THR A 37 -0.12 -4.27 1.45
C THR A 37 0.78 -5.25 2.22
N GLN A 38 0.37 -5.69 3.41
CA GLN A 38 1.13 -6.67 4.19
C GLN A 38 1.10 -8.05 3.56
N PRO A 39 2.18 -8.85 3.69
CA PRO A 39 2.29 -10.15 3.03
C PRO A 39 1.11 -11.09 3.28
N ALA A 40 0.66 -11.22 4.53
CA ALA A 40 -0.46 -12.09 4.88
C ALA A 40 -1.79 -11.61 4.27
N HIS A 41 -2.01 -10.31 4.22
CA HIS A 41 -3.23 -9.73 3.64
C HIS A 41 -3.25 -9.88 2.13
N LEU A 42 -2.13 -9.66 1.44
CA LEU A 42 -2.02 -9.89 -0.01
C LEU A 42 -2.32 -11.35 -0.37
N GLN A 43 -1.78 -12.31 0.38
CA GLN A 43 -2.06 -13.73 0.14
C GLN A 43 -3.52 -14.07 0.42
N LYS A 44 -4.12 -13.48 1.46
CA LYS A 44 -5.55 -13.66 1.77
C LYS A 44 -6.44 -13.11 0.64
N LEU A 45 -6.09 -11.96 0.07
CA LEU A 45 -6.82 -11.33 -1.03
C LEU A 45 -6.73 -12.16 -2.32
N GLU A 46 -5.56 -12.73 -2.61
CA GLU A 46 -5.37 -13.58 -3.79
C GLU A 46 -5.90 -15.01 -3.62
N GLY A 47 -6.24 -15.42 -2.40
CA GLY A 47 -6.72 -16.77 -2.09
C GLY A 47 -5.66 -17.87 -2.31
N LYS A 48 -4.38 -17.50 -2.42
CA LYS A 48 -3.26 -18.42 -2.63
C LYS A 48 -1.97 -17.92 -1.98
N VAL A 49 -1.04 -18.83 -1.76
CA VAL A 49 0.33 -18.49 -1.36
C VAL A 49 1.02 -17.78 -2.52
N LEU A 50 1.69 -16.68 -2.21
CA LEU A 50 2.43 -15.86 -3.17
C LEU A 50 3.91 -15.88 -2.79
N ASN A 51 4.79 -16.04 -3.76
CA ASN A 51 6.22 -15.84 -3.55
C ASN A 51 6.57 -14.35 -3.38
N ALA A 52 7.84 -14.04 -3.10
CA ALA A 52 8.26 -12.65 -2.85
C ALA A 52 7.98 -11.71 -4.04
N ASN A 53 8.30 -12.14 -5.26
CA ASN A 53 8.11 -11.33 -6.46
C ASN A 53 6.61 -11.13 -6.77
N GLU A 54 5.80 -12.17 -6.64
CA GLU A 54 4.35 -12.09 -6.82
C GLU A 54 3.71 -11.12 -5.82
N ARG A 55 4.14 -11.14 -4.55
CA ARG A 55 3.69 -10.16 -3.55
C ARG A 55 4.08 -8.75 -3.93
N ASP A 56 5.29 -8.53 -4.44
CA ASP A 56 5.78 -7.21 -4.81
C ASP A 56 5.05 -6.63 -6.03
N ILE A 57 4.66 -7.48 -6.98
CA ILE A 57 3.81 -7.12 -8.11
C ILE A 57 2.40 -6.79 -7.60
N LYS A 58 1.78 -7.70 -6.86
CA LYS A 58 0.41 -7.54 -6.38
C LYS A 58 0.26 -6.31 -5.47
N ARG A 59 1.27 -6.04 -4.64
CA ARG A 59 1.33 -4.83 -3.81
C ARG A 59 1.30 -3.56 -4.67
N ALA A 60 2.11 -3.51 -5.72
CA ALA A 60 2.14 -2.35 -6.62
C ALA A 60 0.79 -2.16 -7.33
N ASP A 61 0.16 -3.25 -7.78
CA ASP A 61 -1.15 -3.21 -8.44
C ASP A 61 -2.24 -2.70 -7.51
N LEU A 62 -2.31 -3.24 -6.28
CA LEU A 62 -3.28 -2.82 -5.29
C LEU A 62 -3.15 -1.33 -4.92
N ILE A 63 -1.91 -0.86 -4.73
CA ILE A 63 -1.64 0.56 -4.43
C ILE A 63 -2.12 1.44 -5.59
N ARG A 64 -1.78 1.08 -6.83
CA ARG A 64 -2.21 1.83 -8.02
C ARG A 64 -3.72 1.83 -8.20
N GLU A 65 -4.40 0.74 -7.89
CA GLU A 65 -5.86 0.66 -7.98
C GLU A 65 -6.53 1.58 -6.96
N LYS A 66 -6.02 1.65 -5.73
CA LYS A 66 -6.61 2.43 -4.64
C LYS A 66 -6.35 3.93 -4.72
N ILE A 67 -5.21 4.36 -5.28
CA ILE A 67 -4.79 5.77 -5.36
C ILE A 67 -5.34 6.48 -6.62
N LYS A 68 -6.07 5.79 -7.50
CA LYS A 68 -6.73 6.40 -8.66
C LYS A 68 -7.70 7.52 -8.30
#